data_AF-A0A7K2MJD6-F1
#
_entry.id   AF-A0A7K2MJD6-F1
#
_cell.length_a   1.000
_cell.length_b   1.000
_cell.length_c   1.000
_cell.angle_alpha   90.00
_cell.angle_beta   90.00
_cell.angle_gamma   90.00
#
_symmetry.space_group_name_H-M   'P 1'
#
loop_
_entity.id
_entity.type
_entity.pdbx_description
1 polymer ?
#
loop_
_entity_poly.entity_id
_entity_poly.type
_entity_poly.pdbx_seq_one_letter_code
_entity_poly.pdbx_strand_id
1 'polypeptide(L)'
;MSPDQEPSHAADRPDEQTGAERPLRAHARRNREKLVAAARAAFTAADDTVPLDGIARAAGVGIGTLYRHFPTREALVEAVYAAELDDVTTSASALLDELPPERALRTWMERYAAFVATKRSMLNTLH
;
A
#
# COMPACT_ATOMS: atom_id res chain seq x y z
N MET A 1 8.51 34.13 -62.14
CA MET A 1 9.36 34.17 -60.93
C MET A 1 8.47 33.88 -59.73
N SER A 2 8.42 32.62 -59.27
CA SER A 2 8.26 32.31 -57.83
C SER A 2 9.66 32.37 -57.19
N PRO A 3 9.76 32.57 -55.86
CA PRO A 3 9.72 31.45 -54.90
C PRO A 3 8.79 31.75 -53.69
N ASP A 4 8.01 30.79 -53.22
CA ASP A 4 8.31 29.83 -52.12
C ASP A 4 8.40 30.47 -50.72
N GLN A 5 7.38 30.24 -49.87
CA GLN A 5 7.46 29.43 -48.62
C GLN A 5 6.32 29.74 -47.61
N GLU A 6 5.55 28.69 -47.26
CA GLU A 6 4.88 28.43 -45.98
C GLU A 6 5.86 28.51 -44.78
N PRO A 7 5.47 28.25 -43.50
CA PRO A 7 4.32 28.68 -42.70
C PRO A 7 4.80 29.20 -41.31
N SER A 8 4.11 30.14 -40.64
CA SER A 8 4.48 30.48 -39.25
C SER A 8 3.80 29.54 -38.25
N HIS A 9 4.48 28.42 -38.02
CA HIS A 9 4.35 27.57 -36.86
C HIS A 9 4.54 28.40 -35.57
N ALA A 10 3.47 28.65 -34.83
CA ALA A 10 3.55 29.12 -33.46
C ALA A 10 3.05 28.01 -32.53
N ALA A 11 4.00 27.12 -32.21
CA ALA A 11 4.16 26.42 -30.93
C ALA A 11 2.84 25.93 -30.29
N ASP A 12 2.45 24.68 -30.49
CA ASP A 12 3.02 23.57 -29.69
C ASP A 12 3.63 24.07 -28.36
N ARG A 13 2.80 24.16 -27.32
CA ARG A 13 3.29 24.25 -25.94
C ARG A 13 3.42 22.80 -25.44
N PRO A 14 4.65 22.28 -25.29
CA PRO A 14 4.85 20.89 -24.91
C PRO A 14 4.59 20.70 -23.41
N ASP A 15 3.74 19.74 -23.08
CA ASP A 15 4.03 18.63 -22.16
C ASP A 15 4.67 18.87 -20.76
N GLU A 16 4.58 20.05 -20.15
CA GLU A 16 5.15 20.29 -18.80
C GLU A 16 4.34 19.69 -17.62
N GLN A 17 3.14 19.14 -17.85
CA GLN A 17 2.30 18.60 -16.77
C GLN A 17 2.58 17.12 -16.45
N THR A 18 3.28 16.39 -17.33
CA THR A 18 3.50 14.94 -17.18
C THR A 18 4.55 14.60 -16.12
N GLY A 19 5.46 15.54 -15.83
CA GLY A 19 6.60 15.36 -14.93
C GLY A 19 6.31 15.55 -13.44
N ALA A 20 5.38 16.43 -13.05
CA ALA A 20 5.06 16.70 -11.63
C ALA A 20 3.97 15.78 -11.07
N GLU A 21 3.08 15.28 -11.93
CA GLU A 21 2.00 14.39 -11.54
C GLU A 21 2.49 12.98 -11.16
N ARG A 22 3.52 12.48 -11.86
CA ARG A 22 4.17 11.19 -11.57
C ARG A 22 4.85 11.12 -10.18
N PRO A 23 5.67 12.11 -9.76
CA PRO A 23 6.23 12.21 -8.42
C PRO A 23 5.17 12.26 -7.32
N LEU A 24 4.09 13.02 -7.53
CA LEU A 24 2.98 13.13 -6.57
C LEU A 24 2.26 11.79 -6.38
N ARG A 25 1.96 11.07 -7.47
CA ARG A 25 1.37 9.73 -7.41
C ARG A 25 2.31 8.74 -6.71
N ALA A 26 3.60 8.79 -7.00
CA ALA A 26 4.60 7.94 -6.35
C ALA A 26 4.72 8.23 -4.83
N HIS A 27 4.68 9.51 -4.44
CA HIS A 27 4.70 9.91 -3.03
C HIS A 27 3.42 9.49 -2.30
N ALA A 28 2.25 9.72 -2.89
CA ALA A 28 0.97 9.28 -2.35
C ALA A 28 0.93 7.75 -2.15
N ARG A 29 1.47 6.99 -3.11
CA ARG A 29 1.60 5.53 -3.00
C ARG A 29 2.52 5.11 -1.85
N ARG A 30 3.72 5.70 -1.74
CA ARG A 30 4.64 5.43 -0.63
C ARG A 30 4.03 5.77 0.74
N ASN A 31 3.27 6.85 0.83
CA ASN A 31 2.59 7.20 2.08
C ASN A 31 1.50 6.19 2.44
N ARG A 32 0.73 5.73 1.44
CA ARG A 32 -0.24 4.65 1.63
C ARG A 32 0.44 3.36 2.13
N GLU A 33 1.55 2.97 1.51
CA GLU A 33 2.32 1.77 1.91
C GLU A 33 2.83 1.89 3.35
N LYS A 34 3.42 3.03 3.73
CA LYS A 34 3.89 3.28 5.11
C LYS A 34 2.75 3.21 6.13
N LEU A 35 1.59 3.78 5.82
CA LEU A 35 0.41 3.73 6.67
C LEU A 35 -0.08 2.30 6.87
N VAL A 36 -0.15 1.50 5.80
CA VAL A 36 -0.56 0.10 5.86
C VAL A 36 0.43 -0.72 6.70
N ALA A 37 1.73 -0.53 6.50
CA ALA A 37 2.76 -1.23 7.28
C ALA A 37 2.70 -0.88 8.78
N ALA A 38 2.54 0.39 9.12
CA ALA A 38 2.40 0.83 10.51
C ALA A 38 1.11 0.31 11.16
N ALA A 39 0.00 0.31 10.41
CA ALA A 39 -1.28 -0.21 10.87
C ALA A 39 -1.22 -1.72 11.13
N ARG A 40 -0.63 -2.50 10.21
CA ARG A 40 -0.36 -3.94 10.39
C ARG A 40 0.35 -4.19 11.72
N ALA A 41 1.49 -3.53 11.93
CA ALA A 41 2.28 -3.70 13.13
C ALA A 41 1.50 -3.35 14.41
N ALA A 42 0.74 -2.25 14.39
CA ALA A 42 -0.02 -1.81 15.54
C ALA A 42 -1.18 -2.76 15.87
N PHE A 43 -1.92 -3.23 14.86
CA PHE A 43 -3.03 -4.17 15.06
C PHE A 43 -2.56 -5.56 15.49
N THR A 44 -1.36 -6.00 15.10
CA THR A 44 -0.80 -7.27 15.56
C THR A 44 -0.32 -7.21 17.02
N ALA A 45 0.13 -6.04 17.49
CA ALA A 45 0.72 -5.89 18.81
C ALA A 45 -0.28 -5.50 19.92
N ALA A 46 -1.48 -5.05 19.57
CA ALA A 46 -2.41 -4.45 20.52
C ALA A 46 -3.45 -5.46 21.03
N ASP A 47 -3.68 -5.44 22.34
CA ASP A 47 -4.77 -6.17 23.01
C ASP A 47 -6.09 -5.36 23.03
N ASP A 48 -6.05 -4.08 22.60
CA ASP A 48 -7.17 -3.13 22.63
C ASP A 48 -7.15 -2.21 21.37
N THR A 49 -8.14 -1.33 21.25
CA THR A 49 -8.34 -0.42 20.13
C THR A 49 -7.15 0.51 19.91
N VAL A 50 -6.47 0.35 18.76
CA VAL A 50 -5.32 1.18 18.38
C VAL A 50 -5.76 2.55 17.87
N PRO A 51 -5.31 3.68 18.44
CA PRO A 51 -5.71 5.01 17.97
C PRO A 51 -5.02 5.38 16.63
N LEU A 52 -5.78 6.00 15.70
CA LEU A 52 -5.32 6.30 14.34
C LEU A 52 -4.20 7.35 14.27
N ASP A 53 -4.15 8.28 15.23
CA ASP A 53 -3.07 9.27 15.33
C ASP A 53 -1.73 8.61 15.66
N GLY A 54 -1.74 7.56 16.50
CA GLY A 54 -0.58 6.73 16.79
C GLY A 54 -0.04 6.03 15.54
N ILE A 55 -0.93 5.48 14.70
CA ILE A 55 -0.56 4.85 13.43
C ILE A 55 0.05 5.88 12.47
N ALA A 56 -0.57 7.05 12.32
CA ALA A 56 -0.06 8.12 11.46
C ALA A 56 1.35 8.55 11.89
N ARG A 57 1.56 8.74 13.21
CA ARG A 57 2.86 9.07 13.79
C ARG A 57 3.90 7.98 13.51
N ALA A 58 3.55 6.72 13.73
CA ALA A 58 4.45 5.59 13.45
C ALA A 58 4.83 5.48 11.97
N ALA A 59 3.92 5.82 11.06
CA ALA A 59 4.17 5.87 9.62
C ALA A 59 5.00 7.10 9.18
N GLY A 60 5.20 8.09 10.07
CA GLY A 60 5.81 9.38 9.72
C GLY A 60 4.94 10.20 8.76
N VAL A 61 3.62 10.01 8.81
CA VAL A 61 2.63 10.63 7.92
C VAL A 61 1.66 11.48 8.76
N GLY A 62 1.25 12.64 8.24
CA GLY A 62 0.27 13.49 8.93
C GLY A 62 -1.10 12.84 9.02
N ILE A 63 -1.83 13.06 10.12
CA ILE A 63 -3.17 12.49 10.33
C ILE A 63 -4.17 12.88 9.23
N GLY A 64 -4.08 14.10 8.69
CA GLY A 64 -4.88 14.52 7.55
C GLY A 64 -4.58 13.74 6.27
N THR A 65 -3.35 13.28 6.07
CA THR A 65 -2.97 12.42 4.96
C THR A 65 -3.49 11.00 5.17
N LEU A 66 -3.50 10.49 6.40
CA LEU A 66 -4.14 9.21 6.74
C LEU A 66 -5.63 9.25 6.35
N TYR A 67 -6.39 10.24 6.82
CA TYR A 67 -7.82 10.34 6.50
C TYR A 67 -8.11 10.57 5.01
N ARG A 68 -7.20 11.21 4.26
CA ARG A 68 -7.31 11.32 2.80
C ARG A 68 -7.14 9.98 2.09
N HIS A 69 -6.29 9.09 2.59
CA HIS A 69 -6.09 7.75 2.03
C HIS A 69 -7.10 6.72 2.54
N PHE A 70 -7.53 6.89 3.78
CA PHE A 70 -8.40 5.98 4.53
C PHE A 70 -9.43 6.82 5.29
N PRO A 71 -10.56 7.17 4.64
CA PRO A 71 -11.57 8.02 5.25
C PRO A 71 -12.16 7.46 6.55
N THR A 72 -12.11 6.14 6.72
CA THR A 72 -12.60 5.44 7.91
C THR A 72 -11.55 4.44 8.43
N ARG A 73 -11.71 4.01 9.69
CA ARG A 73 -10.89 2.94 10.27
C ARG A 73 -11.04 1.65 9.45
N GLU A 74 -12.26 1.34 9.02
CA GLU A 74 -12.58 0.15 8.25
C GLU A 74 -11.83 0.15 6.92
N ALA A 75 -11.71 1.30 6.25
CA ALA A 75 -10.94 1.41 5.01
C ALA A 75 -9.43 1.16 5.22
N LEU A 76 -8.88 1.56 6.37
CA LEU A 76 -7.49 1.26 6.73
C LEU A 76 -7.32 -0.24 7.03
N VAL A 77 -8.24 -0.81 7.80
CA VAL A 77 -8.26 -2.23 8.15
C VAL A 77 -8.39 -3.11 6.91
N GLU A 78 -9.29 -2.76 5.98
CA GLU A 78 -9.44 -3.44 4.68
C GLU A 78 -8.14 -3.40 3.86
N ALA A 79 -7.47 -2.25 3.82
CA ALA A 79 -6.21 -2.13 3.09
C ALA A 79 -5.07 -2.95 3.72
N VAL A 80 -5.03 -3.07 5.05
CA VAL A 80 -4.11 -3.99 5.74
C VAL A 80 -4.43 -5.42 5.33
N TYR A 81 -5.69 -5.85 5.37
CA TYR A 81 -6.08 -7.20 4.97
C TYR A 81 -5.71 -7.53 3.52
N ALA A 82 -5.92 -6.59 2.59
CA ALA A 82 -5.55 -6.78 1.20
C ALA A 82 -4.03 -6.98 1.04
N ALA A 83 -3.22 -6.16 1.72
CA ALA A 83 -1.76 -6.27 1.67
C ALA A 83 -1.26 -7.59 2.27
N GLU A 84 -1.83 -8.04 3.39
CA GLU A 84 -1.47 -9.35 3.97
C GLU A 84 -1.80 -10.52 3.02
N LEU A 85 -2.96 -10.46 2.36
CA LEU A 85 -3.38 -11.50 1.43
C LEU A 85 -2.48 -11.56 0.20
N ASP A 86 -2.07 -10.40 -0.31
CA ASP A 86 -1.11 -10.29 -1.41
C ASP A 86 0.27 -10.84 -1.00
N ASP A 87 0.73 -10.56 0.22
CA ASP A 87 1.98 -11.10 0.77
C ASP A 87 1.93 -12.64 0.84
N VAL A 88 0.85 -13.21 1.38
CA VAL A 88 0.68 -14.66 1.46
C VAL A 88 0.65 -15.28 0.07
N THR A 89 -0.11 -14.71 -0.86
CA THR A 89 -0.26 -15.25 -2.22
C THR A 89 1.07 -15.19 -2.99
N THR A 90 1.79 -14.07 -2.87
CA THR A 90 3.09 -13.87 -3.54
C THR A 90 4.20 -14.74 -2.93
N SER A 91 4.12 -15.03 -1.63
CA SER A 91 5.16 -15.80 -0.95
C SER A 91 5.30 -17.25 -1.43
N ALA A 92 4.25 -17.84 -2.02
CA ALA A 92 4.30 -19.23 -2.48
C ALA A 92 5.39 -19.45 -3.55
N SER A 93 5.44 -18.57 -4.56
CA SER A 93 6.44 -18.67 -5.62
C SER A 93 7.86 -18.44 -5.10
N ALA A 94 8.05 -17.41 -4.27
CA ALA A 94 9.35 -17.11 -3.67
C ALA A 94 9.85 -18.27 -2.77
N LEU A 95 8.96 -18.91 -2.02
CA LEU A 95 9.31 -20.06 -1.18
C LEU A 95 9.69 -21.30 -2.01
N LEU A 96 9.09 -21.49 -3.18
CA LEU A 96 9.44 -22.58 -4.09
C LEU A 96 10.81 -22.37 -4.76
N ASP A 97 11.23 -21.12 -4.94
CA ASP A 97 12.56 -20.79 -5.47
C ASP A 97 13.67 -21.10 -4.44
N GLU A 98 13.35 -21.03 -3.14
CA GLU A 98 14.34 -21.15 -2.04
C GLU A 98 14.30 -22.50 -1.31
N LEU A 99 13.16 -23.20 -1.29
CA LEU A 99 12.93 -24.38 -0.46
C LEU A 99 12.41 -25.58 -1.26
N PRO A 100 12.71 -26.81 -0.81
CA PRO A 100 12.03 -27.99 -1.32
C PRO A 100 10.50 -27.87 -1.19
N PRO A 101 9.71 -28.42 -2.13
CA PRO A 101 8.26 -28.20 -2.20
C PRO A 101 7.49 -28.47 -0.90
N GLU A 102 7.84 -29.52 -0.16
CA GLU A 102 7.20 -29.85 1.12
C GLU A 102 7.46 -28.76 2.18
N ARG A 103 8.69 -28.23 2.24
CA ARG A 103 9.06 -27.16 3.18
C ARG A 103 8.44 -25.84 2.78
N ALA A 104 8.42 -25.52 1.48
CA ALA A 104 7.74 -24.35 0.95
C ALA A 104 6.26 -24.34 1.33
N LEU A 105 5.56 -25.47 1.11
CA LEU A 105 4.15 -25.62 1.46
C LEU A 105 3.90 -25.45 2.96
N ARG A 106 4.71 -26.09 3.82
CA ARG A 106 4.60 -25.94 5.27
C ARG A 106 4.76 -24.49 5.72
N THR A 107 5.82 -23.82 5.27
CA THR A 107 6.09 -22.42 5.60
C THR A 107 4.99 -21.50 5.07
N TRP A 108 4.46 -21.75 3.89
CA TRP A 108 3.33 -21.01 3.35
C TRP A 108 2.06 -21.19 4.19
N MET A 109 1.74 -22.43 4.58
CA MET A 109 0.59 -22.73 5.45
C MET A 109 0.72 -22.10 6.84
N GLU A 110 1.92 -22.06 7.43
CA GLU A 110 2.19 -21.37 8.70
C GLU A 110 1.92 -19.86 8.58
N ARG A 111 2.36 -19.24 7.48
CA ARG A 111 2.08 -17.82 7.20
C ARG A 111 0.59 -17.55 7.01
N TYR A 112 -0.10 -18.41 6.27
CA TYR A 112 -1.54 -18.31 6.06
C TYR A 112 -2.32 -18.50 7.37
N ALA A 113 -1.93 -19.46 8.21
CA ALA A 113 -2.55 -19.69 9.51
C ALA A 113 -2.35 -18.50 10.46
N ALA A 114 -1.14 -17.91 10.48
CA ALA A 114 -0.87 -16.68 11.23
C ALA A 114 -1.76 -15.52 10.75
N PHE A 115 -1.90 -15.33 9.44
CA PHE A 115 -2.79 -14.33 8.85
C PHE A 115 -4.26 -14.51 9.31
N VAL A 116 -4.77 -15.74 9.26
CA VAL A 116 -6.16 -16.04 9.69
C VAL A 116 -6.33 -15.85 11.20
N ALA A 117 -5.32 -16.15 12.01
CA ALA A 117 -5.35 -15.92 13.45
C ALA A 117 -5.40 -14.43 13.81
N THR A 118 -4.59 -13.60 13.15
CA THR A 118 -4.60 -12.13 13.34
C THR A 118 -5.96 -11.52 12.97
N LYS A 119 -6.61 -12.01 11.91
CA LYS A 119 -7.97 -11.58 11.52
C LYS A 119 -9.01 -11.78 12.63
N ARG A 120 -8.90 -12.89 13.38
CA ARG A 120 -9.83 -13.18 14.48
C ARG A 120 -9.64 -12.23 15.67
N SER A 121 -8.40 -11.78 15.90
CA SER A 121 -8.08 -10.77 16.90
C SER A 121 -8.57 -9.37 16.47
N MET A 122 -8.35 -8.97 15.22
CA MET A 122 -8.81 -7.69 14.69
C MET A 122 -10.34 -7.53 14.67
N LEU A 123 -11.08 -8.59 14.33
CA LEU A 123 -12.55 -8.56 14.40
C LEU A 123 -13.09 -8.36 15.82
N ASN A 124 -12.32 -8.75 16.85
CA ASN A 124 -12.70 -8.52 18.25
C ASN A 124 -12.44 -7.08 18.72
N THR A 125 -11.60 -6.30 18.00
CA THR A 125 -11.31 -4.88 18.30
C THR A 125 -12.34 -3.90 17.73
N LEU A 126 -13.41 -4.39 17.07
CA LEU A 126 -14.51 -3.59 16.53
C LEU A 126 -15.74 -3.52 17.45
N HIS A 127 -15.58 -3.76 18.75
CA HIS A 127 -16.61 -3.57 19.79
C HIS A 127 -16.29 -2.35 20.65
#